data_AF-A0A1F4DTF9-F1
#
_entry.id   AF-A0A1F4DTF9-F1
#
_cell.length_a   1.000
_cell.length_b   1.000
_cell.length_c   1.000
_cell.angle_alpha   90.00
_cell.angle_beta   90.00
_cell.angle_gamma   90.00
#
_symmetry.space_group_name_H-M   'P 1'
#
loop_
_entity.id
_entity.type
_entity.pdbx_description
1 polymer ?
#
loop_
_entity_poly.entity_id
_entity_poly.type
_entity_poly.pdbx_seq_one_letter_code
_entity_poly.pdbx_strand_id
1 'polypeptide(L)' 'MKRPDADVRTIREAAQISQSQFAKLIGVNLRTLQNWEQQRTRPTGPARALLKIVASNPKAIEVLHGKI' A
#
# COMPACT_ATOMS: atom_id res chain seq x y z
N MET A 1 23.00 -2.43 -4.49
CA MET A 1 22.33 -1.88 -3.28
C MET A 1 20.82 -1.96 -3.48
N LYS A 2 20.13 -2.92 -2.83
CA LYS A 2 18.65 -2.96 -2.88
C LYS A 2 18.15 -1.78 -2.05
N ARG A 3 17.44 -0.82 -2.66
CA ARG A 3 16.72 0.22 -1.91
C ARG A 3 15.83 -0.51 -0.89
N PRO A 4 15.80 -0.12 0.40
CA PRO A 4 14.84 -0.70 1.32
C PRO A 4 13.46 -0.55 0.69
N ASP A 5 12.70 -1.65 0.62
CA ASP A 5 11.32 -1.58 0.14
C ASP A 5 10.62 -0.50 0.99
N ALA A 6 10.01 0.48 0.34
CA ALA A 6 9.41 1.62 1.02
C ALA A 6 8.40 1.11 2.07
N ASP A 7 8.49 1.65 3.29
CA ASP A 7 7.64 1.23 4.39
C ASP A 7 6.17 1.45 4.02
N VAL A 8 5.42 0.36 3.96
CA VAL A 8 3.99 0.36 3.59
C VAL A 8 3.18 1.25 4.53
N ARG A 9 3.58 1.33 5.80
CA ARG A 9 2.94 2.23 6.77
C ARG A 9 3.11 3.67 6.36
N THR A 10 4.34 4.09 6.06
CA THR A 10 4.65 5.45 5.63
C THR A 10 3.92 5.83 4.35
N ILE A 11 3.80 4.90 3.40
CA ILE A 11 3.04 5.11 2.15
C ILE A 11 1.56 5.38 2.47
N ARG A 12 0.95 4.56 3.33
CA ARG A 12 -0.46 4.74 3.75
C ARG A 12 -0.66 6.05 4.50
N GLU A 13 0.24 6.38 5.42
CA GLU A 13 0.14 7.60 6.22
C GLU A 13 0.27 8.85 5.36
N ALA A 14 1.15 8.82 4.35
CA ALA A 14 1.25 9.89 3.36
C ALA A 14 -0.05 10.05 2.53
N ALA A 15 -0.81 8.97 2.33
CA ALA A 15 -2.12 8.99 1.69
C ALA A 15 -3.26 9.39 2.65
N GLN A 16 -2.99 9.59 3.94
CA GLN A 16 -3.93 10.05 4.97
C GLN A 16 -5.23 9.23 5.09
N ILE A 17 -5.15 7.92 4.84
CA ILE A 17 -6.28 7.00 4.97
C ILE A 17 -6.03 5.88 6.00
N SER A 18 -7.12 5.29 6.47
CA SER A 18 -7.07 4.17 7.42
C SER A 18 -6.50 2.89 6.79
N GLN A 19 -6.03 1.96 7.62
CA GLN A 19 -5.55 0.66 7.15
C GLN A 19 -6.62 -0.11 6.35
N SER A 20 -7.88 -0.09 6.81
CA SER A 20 -8.97 -0.81 6.14
C SER A 20 -9.27 -0.22 4.75
N GLN A 21 -9.30 1.11 4.62
CA GLN A 21 -9.45 1.78 3.33
C GLN A 21 -8.27 1.48 2.40
N PHE A 22 -7.05 1.60 2.90
CA PHE A 22 -5.85 1.33 2.10
C PHE A 22 -5.78 -0.12 1.62
N ALA A 23 -6.09 -1.09 2.50
CA ALA A 23 -6.15 -2.50 2.16
C ALA A 23 -7.18 -2.76 1.05
N LYS A 24 -8.38 -2.17 1.18
CA LYS A 24 -9.43 -2.26 0.17
C LYS A 24 -8.97 -1.72 -1.19
N LEU A 25 -8.33 -0.55 -1.22
CA LEU A 25 -7.89 0.10 -2.46
C LEU A 25 -6.73 -0.63 -3.15
N ILE A 26 -5.83 -1.23 -2.38
CA ILE A 26 -4.73 -2.05 -2.91
C ILE A 26 -5.21 -3.47 -3.29
N GLY A 27 -6.43 -3.87 -2.91
CA GLY A 27 -7.00 -5.17 -3.24
C GLY A 27 -6.47 -6.31 -2.36
N VAL A 28 -6.17 -6.03 -1.10
CA VAL A 28 -5.75 -7.04 -0.12
C VAL A 28 -6.61 -6.99 1.14
N ASN A 29 -6.63 -8.09 1.90
CA ASN A 29 -7.28 -8.07 3.21
C ASN A 29 -6.46 -7.25 4.23
N LEU A 30 -7.13 -6.79 5.29
CA LEU A 30 -6.52 -5.97 6.35
C LEU A 30 -5.31 -6.67 7.00
N ARG A 31 -5.38 -7.99 7.21
CA ARG A 31 -4.31 -8.75 7.86
C ARG A 31 -3.05 -8.82 7.00
N THR A 32 -3.19 -8.91 5.68
CA THR A 32 -2.08 -8.83 4.73
C THR A 32 -1.40 -7.46 4.82
N LEU A 33 -2.18 -6.37 4.84
CA LEU A 33 -1.63 -5.03 5.02
C LEU A 33 -0.88 -4.90 6.35
N GLN A 34 -1.48 -5.37 7.45
CA GLN A 34 -0.85 -5.35 8.78
C GLN A 34 0.45 -6.15 8.82
N ASN A 35 0.48 -7.32 8.18
CA ASN A 35 1.72 -8.11 8.06
C ASN A 35 2.81 -7.37 7.27
N TRP A 36 2.45 -6.57 6.27
CA TRP A 36 3.40 -5.71 5.56
C TRP A 36 3.89 -4.54 6.41
N GLU A 37 2.98 -3.82 7.07
CA GLU A 37 3.34 -2.70 7.97
C GLU A 37 4.15 -3.14 9.20
N GLN A 38 4.06 -4.40 9.59
CA GLN A 38 4.86 -5.01 10.65
C GLN A 38 6.11 -5.75 10.11
N GLN A 39 6.38 -5.65 8.81
CA GLN A 39 7.52 -6.30 8.14
C GLN A 39 7.59 -7.84 8.27
N ARG A 40 6.47 -8.50 8.61
CA ARG A 40 6.37 -9.97 8.70
C ARG A 40 6.41 -10.65 7.35
N THR A 41 5.86 -9.98 6.34
CA THR A 41 5.87 -10.43 4.93
C THR A 41 6.15 -9.24 4.03
N ARG A 42 6.43 -9.49 2.74
CA ARG A 42 6.68 -8.41 1.77
C ARG A 42 5.64 -8.42 0.65
N PRO A 43 5.22 -7.25 0.16
CA PRO A 43 4.39 -7.16 -1.03
C PRO A 43 5.16 -7.64 -2.26
N THR A 44 4.48 -8.38 -3.13
CA THR A 44 5.04 -8.92 -4.36
C THR A 44 4.17 -8.56 -5.56
N GLY A 45 4.69 -8.77 -6.77
CA GLY A 45 3.92 -8.62 -8.01
C GLY A 45 3.20 -7.26 -8.14
N PRO A 46 1.91 -7.26 -8.52
CA PRO A 46 1.12 -6.04 -8.73
C PRO A 46 1.04 -5.13 -7.50
N ALA A 47 0.90 -5.69 -6.29
CA ALA A 47 0.83 -4.89 -5.07
C ALA A 47 2.10 -4.06 -4.85
N ARG A 48 3.27 -4.62 -5.14
CA ARG A 48 4.54 -3.87 -5.07
C ARG A 48 4.61 -2.73 -6.09
N ALA A 49 4.03 -2.92 -7.28
CA ALA A 49 3.96 -1.86 -8.29
C ALA A 49 3.02 -0.73 -7.85
N LEU A 50 1.83 -1.08 -7.35
CA LEU A 50 0.87 -0.11 -6.81
C LEU A 50 1.47 0.71 -5.66
N LEU A 51 2.12 0.05 -4.70
CA LEU A 51 2.78 0.73 -3.59
C LEU A 51 3.85 1.72 -4.06
N LYS A 52 4.58 1.43 -5.13
CA LYS A 52 5.56 2.38 -5.70
C LYS A 52 4.87 3.61 -6.30
N ILE A 53 3.74 3.43 -6.98
CA ILE A 53 2.95 4.53 -7.55
C ILE A 53 2.45 5.43 -6.42
N VAL A 54 1.84 4.84 -5.38
CA VAL A 54 1.33 5.59 -4.23
C VAL A 54 2.48 6.24 -3.45
N ALA A 55 3.64 5.59 -3.33
CA ALA A 55 4.83 6.20 -2.72
C ALA A 55 5.30 7.46 -3.47
N SER A 56 5.19 7.48 -4.81
CA SER A 56 5.55 8.67 -5.61
C SER A 56 4.46 9.75 -5.65
N ASN A 57 3.20 9.34 -5.51
CA ASN A 57 2.05 10.22 -5.49
C ASN A 57 0.97 9.63 -4.57
N PRO A 58 0.93 10.02 -3.28
CA PRO A 58 -0.01 9.45 -2.33
C PRO A 58 -1.47 9.62 -2.73
N LYS A 59 -1.81 10.69 -3.46
CA LYS A 59 -3.16 10.94 -3.98
C LYS A 59 -3.57 9.98 -5.09
N ALA A 60 -2.62 9.28 -5.72
CA ALA A 60 -2.93 8.25 -6.72
C ALA A 60 -3.75 7.08 -6.14
N ILE A 61 -3.81 6.91 -4.81
CA ILE A 61 -4.68 5.91 -4.21
C ILE A 61 -6.16 6.19 -4.50
N GLU A 62 -6.55 7.46 -4.70
CA GLU A 62 -7.94 7.86 -4.95
C GLU A 62 -8.46 7.37 -6.30
N VAL A 63 -7.58 7.17 -7.29
CA VAL A 63 -7.97 6.63 -8.61
C VAL A 63 -8.27 5.13 -8.57
N LEU A 64 -7.88 4.44 -7.48
CA LEU A 64 -8.23 3.04 -7.24
C LEU A 64 -9.68 2.87 -6.75
N HIS A 65 -10.44 3.96 -6.57
CA HIS A 65 -11.89 3.95 -6.29
C HIS A 65 -12.76 3.45 -7.46
N GLY A 66 -12.27 2.50 -8.26
CA GLY A 66 -13.12 1.80 -9.23
C GLY A 66 -14.34 1.26 -8.51
N LYS A 67 -15.53 1.75 -8.88
CA LYS A 67 -16.80 1.08 -8.57
C LYS A 67 -16.76 -0.27 -9.28
N ILE A 68 -16.21 -1.28 -8.61
CA ILE A 68 -16.34 -2.69 -9.00
C ILE A 68 -17.42 -3.29 -8.10
#